data_AF-A0A7K1B7X2-F1
#
_entry.id   AF-A0A7K1B7X2-F1
#
_cell.length_a   1.000
_cell.length_b   1.000
_cell.length_c   1.000
_cell.angle_alpha   90.00
_cell.angle_beta   90.00
_cell.angle_gamma   90.00
#
_symmetry.space_group_name_H-M   'P 1'
#
loop_
_entity.id
_entity.type
_entity.pdbx_description
1 polymer ?
#
loop_
_entity_poly.entity_id
_entity_poly.type
_entity_poly.pdbx_seq_one_letter_code
_entity_poly.pdbx_strand_id
1 'polypeptide(L)'
;SVNGSKILLLGLAYKKGTSDWRESPSIHVADLLAAAGADITFCDPYIAEVNARDLHYPLVEFNEHELSAADLVVVLVDHPEFDPALIASAAGLVFDSKNVLRTTSHRGEVL
;
A
#
# COMPACT_ATOMS: atom_id res chain seq x y z
N SER A 1 1.88 -18.37 -2.16
CA SER A 1 2.43 -18.08 -0.82
C SER A 1 3.06 -16.71 -0.88
N VAL A 2 3.04 -15.94 0.22
CA VAL A 2 3.63 -14.58 0.31
C VAL A 2 4.90 -14.53 1.16
N ASN A 3 5.36 -15.69 1.66
CA ASN A 3 6.55 -15.77 2.50
C ASN A 3 7.80 -15.28 1.76
N GLY A 4 8.48 -14.29 2.32
CA GLY A 4 9.66 -13.63 1.76
C GLY A 4 9.36 -12.56 0.72
N SER A 5 8.09 -12.31 0.37
CA SER A 5 7.71 -11.28 -0.58
C SER A 5 7.72 -9.89 0.07
N LYS A 6 8.18 -8.88 -0.67
CA LYS A 6 8.06 -7.47 -0.29
C LYS A 6 6.70 -6.94 -0.71
N ILE A 7 5.89 -6.52 0.25
CA ILE A 7 4.54 -6.02 0.01
C ILE A 7 4.44 -4.55 0.42
N LEU A 8 4.09 -3.71 -0.55
CA LEU A 8 3.79 -2.30 -0.31
C LEU A 8 2.27 -2.12 -0.16
N LEU A 9 1.85 -1.64 0.99
CA LEU A 9 0.46 -1.33 1.29
C LEU A 9 0.19 0.16 1.07
N LEU A 10 -0.57 0.50 0.03
CA LEU A 10 -1.01 1.86 -0.23
C LEU A 10 -2.26 2.16 0.61
N GLY A 11 -2.08 2.97 1.64
CA GLY A 11 -3.12 3.39 2.56
C GLY A 11 -3.02 2.71 3.93
N LEU A 12 -2.71 3.52 4.93
CA LEU A 12 -2.70 3.17 6.35
C LEU A 12 -3.86 3.83 7.10
N ALA A 13 -4.30 5.01 6.68
CA ALA A 13 -5.42 5.72 7.28
C ALA A 13 -6.70 4.87 7.28
N TYR A 14 -7.59 5.11 8.26
CA TYR A 14 -8.88 4.43 8.36
C TYR A 14 -9.77 4.67 7.13
N LYS A 15 -9.61 5.82 6.48
CA LYS A 15 -10.31 6.19 5.24
C LYS A 15 -9.54 7.25 4.47
N LYS A 16 -10.02 7.54 3.27
CA LYS A 16 -9.55 8.64 2.41
C LYS A 16 -9.55 9.98 3.14
N GLY A 17 -8.47 10.75 2.98
CA GLY A 17 -8.41 12.15 3.39
C GLY A 17 -8.29 12.41 4.90
N THR A 18 -7.88 11.41 5.69
CA THR A 18 -7.59 11.56 7.12
C THR A 18 -6.22 10.99 7.45
N SER A 19 -5.62 11.47 8.54
CA SER A 19 -4.37 10.95 9.11
C SER A 19 -4.59 9.95 10.25
N ASP A 20 -5.85 9.62 10.57
CA ASP A 20 -6.17 8.71 11.68
C ASP A 20 -6.09 7.25 11.21
N TRP A 21 -5.24 6.47 11.87
CA TRP A 21 -4.94 5.08 11.50
C TRP A 21 -5.06 4.09 12.66
N ARG A 22 -5.29 4.54 13.90
CA ARG A 22 -5.16 3.69 15.10
C ARG A 22 -6.09 2.48 15.09
N GLU A 23 -7.26 2.64 14.47
CA GLU A 23 -8.29 1.59 14.30
C GLU A 23 -8.42 1.18 12.83
N SER A 24 -7.36 1.39 12.03
CA SER A 24 -7.40 1.12 10.60
C SER A 24 -7.44 -0.38 10.32
N PRO A 25 -8.34 -0.86 9.43
CA PRO A 25 -8.32 -2.25 8.98
C PRO A 25 -7.03 -2.60 8.24
N SER A 26 -6.29 -1.61 7.72
CA SER A 26 -5.01 -1.84 7.05
C SER A 26 -3.96 -2.47 7.97
N ILE A 27 -3.98 -2.15 9.28
CA ILE A 27 -3.08 -2.78 10.26
C ILE A 27 -3.34 -4.29 10.33
N HIS A 28 -4.61 -4.69 10.37
CA HIS A 28 -4.96 -6.11 10.43
C HIS A 28 -4.52 -6.85 9.16
N VAL A 29 -4.64 -6.23 7.99
CA VAL A 29 -4.14 -6.81 6.73
C VAL A 29 -2.62 -6.99 6.79
N ALA A 30 -1.88 -5.98 7.25
CA ALA A 30 -0.43 -6.07 7.43
C ALA A 30 -0.04 -7.21 8.38
N ASP A 31 -0.69 -7.32 9.53
CA ASP A 31 -0.41 -8.35 10.53
C ASP A 31 -0.61 -9.77 9.97
N LEU A 32 -1.67 -9.99 9.19
CA LEU A 32 -1.93 -11.29 8.56
C LEU A 32 -0.88 -11.64 7.50
N LEU A 33 -0.46 -10.67 6.69
CA LEU A 33 0.56 -10.86 5.66
C LEU A 33 1.95 -11.09 6.30
N ALA A 34 2.29 -10.31 7.33
CA ALA A 34 3.52 -10.46 8.09
C ALA A 34 3.57 -11.82 8.80
N ALA A 35 2.45 -12.27 9.41
CA ALA A 35 2.34 -13.60 10.00
C ALA A 35 2.51 -14.73 8.97
N ALA A 36 2.20 -14.47 7.69
CA ALA A 36 2.47 -15.37 6.57
C ALA A 36 3.91 -15.26 6.02
N GLY A 37 4.76 -14.42 6.61
CA GLY A 37 6.18 -14.27 6.30
C GLY A 37 6.52 -13.17 5.29
N ALA A 38 5.59 -12.28 4.96
CA ALA A 38 5.87 -11.16 4.06
C ALA A 38 6.63 -10.02 4.77
N ASP A 39 7.45 -9.30 4.02
CA ASP A 39 8.09 -8.04 4.43
C ASP A 39 7.16 -6.87 4.07
N ILE A 40 6.66 -6.15 5.07
CA ILE A 40 5.58 -5.17 4.92
C ILE A 40 6.11 -3.76 5.04
N THR A 41 5.70 -2.91 4.11
CA THR A 41 5.89 -1.46 4.18
C THR A 41 4.59 -0.75 3.87
N PHE A 42 4.29 0.33 4.58
CA PHE A 42 3.16 1.20 4.30
C PHE A 42 3.57 2.42 3.50
N CYS A 43 2.66 2.92 2.68
CA CYS A 43 2.70 4.26 2.14
C CYS A 43 1.37 4.96 2.42
N ASP A 44 1.39 6.12 3.09
CA ASP A 44 0.21 6.95 3.30
C ASP A 44 0.58 8.44 3.36
N PRO A 45 0.23 9.24 2.32
CA PRO A 45 0.59 10.66 2.24
C PRO A 45 0.01 11.54 3.35
N TYR A 46 -1.00 11.08 4.08
CA TYR A 46 -1.65 11.85 5.15
C TYR A 46 -1.01 11.62 6.52
N ILE A 47 -0.10 10.66 6.64
CA ILE A 47 0.51 10.28 7.91
C ILE A 47 1.95 10.77 7.93
N ALA A 48 2.21 11.83 8.69
CA ALA A 48 3.57 12.25 9.01
C ALA A 48 4.24 11.25 9.97
N GLU A 49 5.57 11.14 9.92
CA GLU A 49 6.36 10.25 10.77
C GLU A 49 6.06 10.42 12.27
N VAL A 50 5.81 11.66 12.74
CA VAL A 50 5.42 11.95 14.13
C VAL A 50 4.10 11.30 14.54
N ASN A 51 3.17 11.11 13.60
CA ASN A 51 1.88 10.46 13.84
C ASN A 51 1.96 8.93 13.75
N ALA A 52 3.08 8.37 13.29
CA ALA A 52 3.32 6.94 13.11
C ALA A 52 4.28 6.35 14.14
N ARG A 53 4.58 7.05 15.24
CA ARG A 53 5.57 6.59 16.25
C ARG A 53 5.27 5.20 16.84
N ASP A 54 4.00 4.84 16.93
CA ASP A 54 3.54 3.55 17.47
C ASP A 54 3.28 2.51 16.35
N LEU A 55 3.57 2.84 15.10
CA LEU A 55 3.44 1.93 13.97
C LEU A 55 4.64 0.98 13.95
N HIS A 56 4.38 -0.33 13.96
CA HIS A 56 5.44 -1.35 13.91
C HIS A 56 6.01 -1.61 12.51
N TYR A 57 5.49 -0.93 11.50
CA TYR A 57 5.83 -1.10 10.10
C TYR A 57 6.49 0.16 9.55
N PRO A 58 7.47 0.04 8.63
CA PRO A 58 8.03 1.19 7.94
C PRO A 58 6.96 1.97 7.18
N LEU A 59 7.09 3.30 7.17
CA LEU A 59 6.28 4.21 6.37
C LEU A 59 7.19 4.88 5.35
N VAL A 60 6.87 4.75 4.07
CA VAL A 60 7.62 5.31 2.94
C VAL A 60 6.79 6.29 2.12
N GLU A 61 7.47 7.10 1.33
CA GLU A 61 6.84 8.06 0.42
C GLU A 61 6.24 7.35 -0.79
N PHE A 62 5.19 7.96 -1.38
CA PHE A 62 4.62 7.47 -2.63
C PHE A 62 5.51 7.89 -3.81
N ASN A 63 6.22 6.94 -4.38
CA ASN A 63 7.09 7.18 -5.54
C ASN A 63 7.29 5.90 -6.38
N GLU A 64 7.84 6.07 -7.59
CA GLU A 64 8.12 4.98 -8.53
C GLU A 64 9.07 3.91 -7.98
N HIS A 65 10.06 4.33 -7.17
CA HIS A 65 11.05 3.41 -6.60
C HIS A 65 10.39 2.39 -5.67
N GLU A 66 9.56 2.84 -4.73
CA GLU A 66 8.86 1.94 -3.80
C GLU A 66 7.86 1.02 -4.53
N LEU A 67 7.15 1.56 -5.52
CA LEU A 67 6.20 0.79 -6.34
C LEU A 67 6.88 -0.33 -7.13
N SER A 68 8.04 -0.04 -7.73
CA SER A 68 8.78 -1.00 -8.56
C SER A 68 9.64 -1.98 -7.76
N ALA A 69 9.99 -1.63 -6.51
CA ALA A 69 10.75 -2.50 -5.62
C ALA A 69 9.89 -3.56 -4.90
N ALA A 70 8.56 -3.38 -4.88
CA ALA A 70 7.62 -4.32 -4.28
C ALA A 70 7.31 -5.50 -5.22
N ASP A 71 7.21 -6.70 -4.64
CA ASP A 71 6.71 -7.88 -5.36
C ASP A 71 5.18 -7.82 -5.55
N LEU A 72 4.49 -7.15 -4.61
CA LEU A 72 3.05 -6.90 -4.64
C LEU A 72 2.74 -5.52 -4.06
N VAL A 73 1.92 -4.76 -4.77
CA VAL A 73 1.30 -3.54 -4.26
C VAL A 73 -0.16 -3.84 -3.90
N VAL A 74 -0.62 -3.43 -2.73
CA VAL A 74 -2.02 -3.60 -2.31
C VAL A 74 -2.65 -2.23 -2.08
N VAL A 75 -3.73 -1.92 -2.78
CA VAL A 75 -4.47 -0.67 -2.58
C VAL A 75 -5.51 -0.87 -1.51
N LEU A 76 -5.30 -0.29 -0.33
CA LEU A 76 -6.19 -0.41 0.84
C LEU A 76 -6.98 0.88 1.12
N VAL A 77 -6.51 2.03 0.65
CA VAL A 77 -7.20 3.32 0.73
C VAL A 77 -7.02 4.08 -0.58
N ASP A 78 -8.09 4.69 -1.10
CA ASP A 78 -8.11 5.42 -2.38
C ASP A 78 -7.76 6.91 -2.22
N HIS A 79 -6.62 7.21 -1.60
CA HIS A 79 -6.14 8.59 -1.50
C HIS A 79 -5.90 9.18 -2.90
N PRO A 80 -6.26 10.47 -3.15
CA PRO A 80 -6.14 11.07 -4.48
C PRO A 80 -4.68 11.21 -4.98
N GLU A 81 -3.70 11.16 -4.08
CA GLU A 81 -2.27 11.23 -4.36
C GLU A 81 -1.73 9.92 -4.95
N PHE A 82 -2.45 8.81 -4.77
CA PHE A 82 -2.12 7.53 -5.39
C PHE A 82 -2.51 7.54 -6.86
N ASP A 83 -1.67 8.14 -7.70
CA ASP A 83 -1.88 8.24 -9.14
C ASP A 83 -2.00 6.84 -9.78
N PRO A 84 -3.18 6.48 -10.34
CA PRO A 84 -3.40 5.20 -11.00
C PRO A 84 -2.42 4.94 -12.15
N ALA A 85 -2.01 5.98 -12.89
CA ALA A 85 -1.11 5.82 -14.03
C ALA A 85 0.31 5.44 -13.58
N LEU A 86 0.78 6.05 -12.50
CA LEU A 86 2.08 5.73 -11.90
C LEU A 86 2.08 4.30 -11.33
N ILE A 87 1.04 3.93 -10.57
CA ILE A 87 0.87 2.56 -10.07
C ILE A 87 0.91 1.57 -11.23
N ALA A 88 0.12 1.84 -12.28
CA ALA A 88 -0.04 0.92 -13.39
C ALA A 88 1.20 0.72 -14.27
N SER A 89 2.11 1.69 -14.26
CA SER A 89 3.35 1.65 -15.03
C SER A 89 4.53 1.07 -14.23
N ALA A 90 4.58 1.33 -12.92
CA ALA A 90 5.68 0.96 -12.04
C ALA A 90 5.49 -0.39 -11.34
N ALA A 91 4.28 -0.71 -10.88
CA ALA A 91 4.01 -1.93 -10.12
C ALA A 91 3.92 -3.16 -11.02
N GLY A 92 4.60 -4.24 -10.63
CA GLY A 92 4.57 -5.52 -11.35
C GLY A 92 3.28 -6.30 -11.13
N LEU A 93 2.77 -6.29 -9.90
CA LEU A 93 1.54 -6.96 -9.49
C LEU A 93 0.79 -6.07 -8.50
N VAL A 94 -0.52 -5.89 -8.73
CA VAL A 94 -1.37 -5.07 -7.86
C VAL A 94 -2.58 -5.88 -7.41
N PHE A 95 -2.91 -5.80 -6.12
CA PHE A 95 -4.21 -6.20 -5.59
C PHE A 95 -5.03 -4.95 -5.30
N ASP A 96 -6.08 -4.70 -6.10
CA ASP A 96 -6.81 -3.44 -6.05
C ASP A 96 -8.17 -3.61 -5.35
N SER A 97 -8.15 -3.53 -4.01
CA SER A 97 -9.38 -3.63 -3.21
C SER A 97 -10.33 -2.44 -3.37
N LYS A 98 -9.87 -1.35 -4.01
CA LYS A 98 -10.60 -0.08 -4.16
C LYS A 98 -11.03 0.23 -5.58
N ASN A 99 -10.66 -0.62 -6.54
CA ASN A 99 -10.99 -0.49 -7.94
C ASN A 99 -10.48 0.84 -8.56
N VAL A 100 -9.34 1.34 -8.08
CA VAL A 100 -8.69 2.56 -8.58
C VAL A 100 -8.07 2.39 -9.97
N LEU A 101 -7.72 1.16 -10.36
CA LEU A 101 -7.11 0.82 -11.63
C LEU A 101 -8.11 0.37 -12.70
N ARG A 102 -9.41 0.36 -12.40
CA ARG A 102 -10.47 -0.24 -13.25
C ARG A 102 -10.41 0.16 -14.72
N THR A 103 -10.08 1.42 -15.00
CA THR A 103 -10.06 2.00 -16.35
C THR A 103 -8.64 2.30 -16.85
N THR A 104 -7.63 1.81 -16.14
CA THR A 104 -6.23 2.13 -16.40
C THR A 104 -5.55 0.93 -17.03
N SER A 105 -4.88 1.14 -18.17
CA SER A 105 -4.08 0.09 -18.80
C SER A 105 -2.89 -0.23 -17.91
N HIS A 106 -2.76 -1.49 -17.49
CA HIS A 106 -1.73 -1.94 -16.56
C HIS A 106 -0.63 -2.72 -17.29
N ARG A 107 0.64 -2.44 -16.98
CA ARG A 107 1.78 -3.14 -17.60
C ARG A 107 1.94 -4.56 -17.06
N GLY A 108 1.71 -4.74 -15.76
CA GLY A 108 1.75 -6.02 -15.06
C GLY A 108 0.36 -6.65 -14.89
N GLU A 109 0.14 -7.34 -13.77
CA GLU A 109 -1.14 -7.98 -13.44
C GLU A 109 -1.91 -7.22 -12.35
N VAL A 110 -3.24 -7.18 -12.44
CA VAL A 110 -4.15 -6.61 -11.43
C VAL A 110 -5.12 -7.71 -10.98
N LEU A 111 -5.18 -7.93 -9.67
CA LEU A 111 -6.06 -8.88 -8.99
C LEU A 111 -7.25 -8.19 -8.33
#